data_AF-A0A359HKI0-F1
#
_entry.id   AF-A0A359HKI0-F1
#
_cell.length_a   1.000
_cell.length_b   1.000
_cell.length_c   1.000
_cell.angle_alpha   90.00
_cell.angle_beta   90.00
_cell.angle_gamma   90.00
#
_symmetry.space_group_name_H-M   'P 1'
#
loop_
_entity.id
_entity.type
_entity.pdbx_description
1 polymer ?
#
loop_
_entity_poly.entity_id
_entity_poly.type
_entity_poly.pdbx_seq_one_letter_code
_entity_poly.pdbx_strand_id
1 'polypeptide(L)' 'MIVFGGMLYLVLRQTKNYACRCRKCGHEFEISFLVNLLAPHGVDKEGSWEWVRCPACEKRTKSTVIRIVKTKS' A
#
# COMPACT_ATOMS: atom_id res chain seq x y z
N MET A 1 24.75 -8.69 -15.22
CA MET A 1 23.76 -8.29 -14.20
C MET A 1 22.56 -7.52 -14.78
N ILE A 2 22.07 -7.87 -15.97
CA ILE A 2 20.97 -7.14 -16.64
C ILE A 2 19.60 -7.77 -16.31
N VAL A 3 19.59 -9.06 -16.00
CA VAL A 3 18.38 -9.86 -15.73
C VAL A 3 17.64 -9.38 -14.47
N PHE A 4 18.36 -9.03 -13.40
CA PHE A 4 17.77 -8.52 -12.16
C PHE A 4 17.11 -7.15 -12.34
N GLY A 5 17.70 -6.27 -13.17
CA GLY A 5 17.14 -4.94 -13.44
C GLY A 5 15.83 -5.00 -14.22
N GLY A 6 15.76 -5.84 -15.25
CA GLY A 6 14.55 -6.03 -16.04
C GLY A 6 13.41 -6.65 -15.23
N MET A 7 13.71 -7.58 -14.33
CA MET A 7 12.72 -8.20 -13.45
C MET A 7 12.18 -7.22 -12.42
N LEU A 8 13.05 -6.40 -11.81
CA LEU A 8 12.63 -5.35 -10.87
C LEU A 8 11.75 -4.31 -11.56
N TYR A 9 12.08 -3.93 -12.79
CA TYR A 9 11.30 -2.99 -13.60
C TYR A 9 9.91 -3.53 -13.94
N LEU A 10 9.79 -4.82 -14.29
CA LEU A 10 8.49 -5.45 -14.54
C LEU A 10 7.64 -5.55 -13.27
N VAL A 11 8.26 -5.90 -12.13
CA VAL A 11 7.58 -5.94 -10.83
C VAL A 11 7.06 -4.55 -10.45
N LEU A 12 7.88 -3.50 -10.64
CA LEU A 12 7.48 -2.11 -10.42
C LEU A 12 6.38 -1.65 -11.37
N ARG A 13 6.38 -2.09 -12.64
CA ARG A 13 5.33 -1.73 -13.60
C ARG A 13 4.00 -2.42 -13.31
N GLN A 14 4.04 -3.60 -12.69
CA GLN A 14 2.86 -4.38 -12.34
C GLN A 14 2.38 -4.15 -10.90
N THR A 15 2.96 -3.19 -10.16
CA THR A 15 2.48 -2.84 -8.83
C THR A 15 1.08 -2.28 -8.90
N LYS A 16 0.10 -3.11 -8.53
CA LYS A 16 -1.23 -2.66 -8.18
C LYS A 16 -1.11 -1.66 -7.04
N ASN A 17 -1.83 -0.56 -7.14
CA ASN A 17 -1.92 0.40 -6.05
C ASN A 17 -3.05 -0.06 -5.11
N TYR A 18 -2.84 0.08 -3.81
CA TYR A 18 -3.80 -0.26 -2.78
C TYR A 18 -4.26 1.06 -2.19
N ALA A 19 -5.55 1.36 -2.30
CA ALA A 19 -6.12 2.54 -1.67
C ALA A 19 -6.43 2.20 -0.22
N CYS A 20 -5.84 2.98 0.67
CA CYS A 20 -5.87 2.79 2.10
C CYS A 20 -6.36 4.08 2.76
N ARG A 21 -7.07 3.93 3.88
CA ARG A 21 -7.63 5.04 4.63
C ARG A 21 -7.07 5.08 6.02
N CYS A 22 -6.48 6.20 6.40
CA CYS A 22 -5.99 6.41 7.74
C CYS A 22 -7.15 6.35 8.73
N ARG A 23 -7.09 5.47 9.75
CA ARG A 23 -8.12 5.43 10.80
C ARG A 23 -8.09 6.65 11.73
N LYS A 24 -7.00 7.40 11.73
CA LYS A 24 -6.76 8.51 12.67
C LYS A 24 -7.30 9.84 12.14
N CYS A 25 -7.04 10.15 10.87
CA CYS A 25 -7.49 11.40 10.23
C CYS A 25 -8.53 11.17 9.13
N GLY A 26 -8.82 9.91 8.77
CA GLY A 26 -9.77 9.58 7.71
C GLY A 26 -9.27 9.83 6.29
N HIS A 27 -8.02 10.29 6.11
CA HIS A 27 -7.44 10.59 4.80
C HIS A 27 -7.22 9.30 3.99
N GLU A 28 -7.68 9.32 2.74
CA GLU A 28 -7.54 8.24 1.78
C GLU A 28 -6.32 8.49 0.89
N PHE A 29 -5.44 7.50 0.80
CA PHE A 29 -4.21 7.59 0.02
C PHE A 29 -3.89 6.23 -0.59
N GLU A 30 -3.15 6.26 -1.69
CA GLU A 30 -2.75 5.06 -2.39
C GLU A 30 -1.33 4.68 -1.98
N ILE A 31 -1.13 3.40 -1.71
CA ILE A 31 0.18 2.80 -1.44
C ILE A 31 0.48 1.73 -2.49
N SER A 32 1.73 1.62 -2.90
CA SER A 32 2.13 0.59 -3.86
C SER A 32 2.14 -0.79 -3.20
N PHE A 33 1.95 -1.85 -4.00
CA PHE A 33 2.02 -3.25 -3.52
C PHE A 33 3.28 -3.54 -2.69
N LEU A 34 4.43 -2.99 -3.08
CA LEU A 34 5.68 -3.12 -2.32
C LEU A 34 5.55 -2.58 -0.90
N VAL A 35 4.94 -1.40 -0.75
CA VAL A 35 4.69 -0.81 0.56
C VAL A 35 3.70 -1.68 1.35
N ASN A 36 2.63 -2.18 0.72
CA ASN A 36 1.70 -3.12 1.35
C ASN A 36 2.38 -4.42 1.83
N LEU A 37 3.34 -4.93 1.05
CA LEU A 37 4.02 -6.20 1.32
C LEU A 37 5.08 -6.06 2.42
N LEU A 38 5.80 -4.93 2.45
CA LEU A 38 6.80 -4.63 3.47
C LEU A 38 6.19 -4.07 4.76
N ALA A 39 5.00 -3.46 4.68
CA ALA A 39 4.33 -2.92 5.84
C ALA A 39 3.77 -4.04 6.73
N PRO A 40 3.79 -3.87 8.06
CA PRO A 40 3.10 -4.76 8.96
C PRO A 40 1.59 -4.69 8.65
N HIS A 41 1.05 -5.78 8.13
CA HIS A 41 -0.37 -5.95 7.85
C HIS A 41 -1.01 -6.88 8.87
N GLY A 42 -2.32 -6.74 9.05
CA GLY A 42 -3.11 -7.62 9.87
C GLY A 42 -4.58 -7.54 9.49
N VAL A 43 -5.38 -8.46 10.02
CA VAL A 43 -6.84 -8.46 9.83
C VAL A 43 -7.47 -8.32 11.21
N ASP A 44 -8.45 -7.43 11.32
CA ASP A 44 -9.25 -7.22 12.52
C ASP A 44 -10.74 -7.40 12.18
N LYS A 45 -11.64 -7.29 13.17
CA LYS A 45 -13.10 -7.39 12.99
C LYS A 45 -13.65 -6.35 12.00
N GLU A 46 -12.94 -5.23 11.84
CA GLU A 46 -13.27 -4.15 10.91
C GLU A 46 -12.64 -4.31 9.50
N GLY A 47 -11.94 -5.43 9.26
CA GLY A 47 -11.28 -5.73 7.98
C GLY A 47 -9.75 -5.67 8.04
N SER A 48 -9.12 -5.70 6.86
CA SER A 48 -7.66 -5.64 6.72
C SER A 48 -7.12 -4.25 7.05
N TRP A 49 -6.05 -4.22 7.84
CA TRP A 49 -5.32 -3.00 8.19
C TRP A 49 -3.84 -3.15 7.92
N GLU A 50 -3.19 -2.01 7.72
CA GLU A 50 -1.77 -1.89 7.44
C GLU A 50 -1.17 -0.74 8.23
N TRP A 51 0.04 -0.93 8.74
CA TRP A 51 0.81 0.11 9.42
C TRP A 51 1.68 0.86 8.42
N VAL A 52 1.10 1.91 7.85
CA VAL A 52 1.76 2.75 6.85
C VAL A 52 1.86 4.19 7.34
N ARG A 53 2.80 4.93 6.75
CA ARG A 53 2.94 6.37 7.02
C ARG A 53 1.82 7.10 6.30
N CYS A 54 0.95 7.78 7.05
CA CYS A 54 -0.08 8.60 6.45
C CYS A 54 0.57 9.93 5.97
N PRO A 55 0.38 10.34 4.71
CA PRO A 55 0.94 11.59 4.20
C PRO A 55 0.34 12.82 4.90
N ALA A 56 -0.93 12.76 5.32
CA ALA A 56 -1.59 13.86 6.02
C ALA A 56 -1.18 14.00 7.49
N CYS A 57 -0.83 12.90 8.17
CA CYS A 57 -0.38 12.94 9.57
C CYS A 57 1.15 12.95 9.70
N GLU A 58 1.86 12.66 8.61
CA GLU A 58 3.31 12.42 8.53
C GLU A 58 3.87 11.36 9.49
N LYS A 59 3.01 10.62 10.17
CA LYS A 59 3.32 9.59 11.17
C LYS A 59 2.85 8.22 10.71
N ARG A 60 3.52 7.15 11.16
CA ARG A 60 3.05 5.78 10.97
C ARG A 60 1.79 5.56 11.80
N THR A 61 0.75 5.05 11.16
CA THR A 61 -0.55 4.83 11.80
C THR A 61 -1.24 3.64 11.15
N LYS A 62 -2.18 3.06 11.89
CA LYS A 62 -3.05 2.00 11.40
C LYS A 62 -3.99 2.57 10.33
N SER A 63 -3.90 2.05 9.12
CA SER A 63 -4.75 2.43 7.99
C SER A 63 -5.55 1.22 7.52
N THR A 64 -6.82 1.39 7.21
CA THR A 64 -7.68 0.32 6.69
C THR A 64 -7.50 0.22 5.19
N VAL A 65 -7.35 -1.00 4.67
CA VAL A 65 -7.29 -1.24 3.22
C VAL A 65 -8.71 -1.17 2.68
N ILE A 66 -8.99 -0.20 1.80
CA ILE A 66 -10.33 -0.01 1.24
C ILE A 66 -10.50 -0.77 -0.07
N ARG A 67 -9.54 -0.64 -1.00
CA ARG A 67 -9.67 -1.26 -2.33
C ARG A 67 -8.32 -1.46 -3.01
N ILE A 68 -8.24 -2.49 -3.84
CA ILE A 68 -7.10 -2.71 -4.74
C ILE A 68 -7.37 -1.91 -6.01
N VAL A 69 -6.69 -0.79 -6.18
CA VAL A 69 -6.71 -0.01 -7.43
C VAL A 69 -5.82 -0.73 -8.44
N LYS A 70 -6.44 -1.45 -9.37
CA LYS A 70 -5.74 -1.93 -10.55
C LYS A 70 -5.38 -0.70 -11.38
N THR A 71 -4.11 -0.30 -11.38
CA THR A 71 -3.58 0.54 -12.44
C THR A 71 -3.80 -0.21 -13.76
N LYS A 72 -4.69 0.32 -14.61
CA LYS A 72 -4.93 -0.17 -15.97
C LYS A 72 -3.62 -0.04 -16.76
N SER A 73 -3.27 -1.12 -17.44
CA SER A 73 -2.20 -1.20 -18.44
C SER A 73 -2.44 -0.26 -19.61
#